data_AF-A0A5K0Z6U8-F1
#
_entry.id   AF-A0A5K0Z6U8-F1
#
_cell.length_a   1.000
_cell.length_b   1.000
_cell.length_c   1.000
_cell.angle_alpha   90.00
_cell.angle_beta   90.00
_cell.angle_gamma   90.00
#
_symmetry.space_group_name_H-M   'P 1'
#
loop_
_entity.id
_entity.type
_entity.pdbx_description
1 polymer ?
#
loop_
_entity_poly.entity_id
_entity_poly.type
_entity_poly.pdbx_seq_one_letter_code
_entity_poly.pdbx_strand_id
1 'polypeptide(L)'
;DYDIQWGRLVMQWMAHGLIEEKEGIDVEVTANQWINDLINRCMIEETKHKDLKLHDIFHELALYIGGKEYSHAPTTEHTCHLSLHGIDDAEAH
;
A
#
# COMPACT_ATOMS: atom_id res chain seq x y z
N ASP A 1 -4.31 -8.84 6.60
CA ASP A 1 -4.57 -9.43 5.27
C ASP A 1 -5.68 -8.70 4.56
N TYR A 2 -5.35 -7.91 3.54
CA TYR A 2 -6.30 -7.22 2.68
C TYR A 2 -6.16 -7.78 1.26
N ASP A 3 -7.26 -8.29 0.70
CA ASP A 3 -7.31 -8.84 -0.65
C ASP A 3 -7.58 -7.71 -1.66
N ILE A 4 -6.72 -7.59 -2.67
CA ILE A 4 -6.82 -6.59 -3.72
C ILE A 4 -7.03 -7.29 -5.05
N GLN A 5 -8.09 -6.92 -5.77
CA GLN A 5 -8.29 -7.42 -7.12
C GLN A 5 -7.22 -6.86 -8.06
N TRP A 6 -6.63 -7.74 -8.87
CA TRP A 6 -5.58 -7.40 -9.84
C TRP A 6 -5.93 -6.19 -10.71
N GLY A 7 -7.09 -6.23 -11.39
CA GLY A 7 -7.51 -5.16 -12.28
C GLY A 7 -7.77 -3.83 -11.56
N ARG A 8 -8.20 -3.88 -10.30
CA ARG A 8 -8.40 -2.68 -9.49
C ARG A 8 -7.07 -2.01 -9.16
N LEU A 9 -6.03 -2.78 -8.84
CA LEU A 9 -4.70 -2.25 -8.57
C LEU A 9 -4.10 -1.58 -9.80
N VAL A 10 -4.23 -2.22 -10.97
CA VAL A 10 -3.80 -1.66 -12.26
C VAL A 10 -4.50 -0.32 -12.53
N MET A 11 -5.83 -0.27 -12.42
CA MET A 11 -6.59 0.97 -12.63
C MET A 11 -6.20 2.07 -11.65
N GLN A 12 -5.94 1.75 -10.39
CA GLN A 12 -5.49 2.73 -9.39
C GLN A 12 -4.12 3.30 -9.76
N TRP A 13 -3.16 2.45 -10.16
CA TRP A 13 -1.83 2.92 -10.54
C TRP A 13 -1.87 3.82 -11.77
N MET A 14 -2.71 3.50 -12.75
CA MET A 14 -2.96 4.35 -13.91
C MET A 14 -3.61 5.68 -13.50
N ALA A 15 -4.67 5.64 -12.70
CA ALA A 15 -5.41 6.85 -12.28
C ALA A 15 -4.55 7.81 -11.43
N HIS A 16 -3.63 7.27 -10.63
CA HIS A 16 -2.70 8.06 -9.81
C HIS A 16 -1.41 8.45 -10.54
N GLY A 17 -1.23 8.05 -11.81
CA GLY A 17 -0.03 8.36 -12.59
C GLY A 17 1.25 7.72 -12.03
N LEU A 18 1.14 6.59 -11.33
CA LEU A 18 2.29 5.87 -10.76
C LEU A 18 3.12 5.18 -11.84
N ILE A 19 2.55 5.00 -13.03
CA ILE A 19 3.20 4.43 -14.20
C ILE A 19 3.33 5.55 -15.23
N GLU A 20 4.57 5.81 -15.64
CA GLU A 20 4.87 6.77 -16.68
C GLU A 20 4.39 6.25 -18.03
N GLU A 21 3.56 7.04 -18.72
CA GLU A 21 3.19 6.77 -20.11
C GLU A 21 4.39 7.05 -21.01
N LYS A 22 4.88 6.00 -21.68
CA LYS A 22 6.00 6.09 -22.62
C LYS A 22 5.49 5.82 -24.03
N GLU A 23 5.99 6.59 -24.99
CA GLU A 23 5.58 6.46 -26.39
C GLU A 23 5.76 5.01 -26.90
N GLY A 24 4.67 4.42 -27.39
CA GLY A 24 4.65 3.04 -27.90
C GLY A 24 4.60 1.94 -26.84
N ILE A 25 4.47 2.27 -25.55
CA ILE A 25 4.34 1.29 -24.47
C ILE A 25 2.96 1.44 -23.83
N ASP A 26 2.20 0.34 -23.79
CA ASP A 26 0.93 0.30 -23.09
C ASP A 26 1.15 0.36 -21.56
N VAL A 27 0.53 1.36 -20.93
CA VAL A 27 0.59 1.60 -19.49
C VAL A 27 0.01 0.41 -18.72
N GLU A 28 -1.02 -0.24 -19.25
CA GLU A 28 -1.60 -1.45 -18.64
C GLU A 28 -0.59 -2.60 -18.67
N VAL A 29 0.09 -2.82 -19.80
CA VAL A 29 1.13 -3.87 -19.90
C VAL A 29 2.27 -3.60 -18.90
N THR A 30 2.67 -2.35 -18.74
CA THR A 30 3.69 -1.95 -17.76
C THR A 30 3.23 -2.22 -16.33
N ALA A 31 1.97 -1.89 -16.00
CA ALA A 31 1.37 -2.17 -14.70
C ALA A 31 1.42 -3.66 -14.36
N ASN A 32 1.00 -4.49 -15.32
CA ASN A 32 0.98 -5.94 -15.19
C ASN A 32 2.40 -6.50 -14.95
N GLN A 33 3.40 -5.99 -15.67
CA GLN A 33 4.80 -6.39 -15.45
C GLN A 33 5.30 -6.03 -14.06
N TRP A 34 5.00 -4.82 -13.58
CA TRP A 34 5.42 -4.38 -12.25
C TRP A 34 4.77 -5.20 -11.13
N ILE A 35 3.49 -5.55 -11.26
CA ILE A 35 2.83 -6.43 -10.28
C ILE A 35 3.51 -7.81 -10.26
N ASN A 36 3.81 -8.39 -11.43
CA ASN A 36 4.56 -9.65 -11.51
C ASN A 36 5.95 -9.55 -10.87
N ASP A 37 6.66 -8.44 -11.06
CA ASP A 37 7.96 -8.20 -10.43
C ASP A 37 7.85 -8.10 -8.90
N LEU A 38 6.79 -7.48 -8.37
CA LEU A 38 6.54 -7.44 -6.93
C LEU A 38 6.22 -8.82 -6.36
N ILE A 39 5.51 -9.67 -7.13
CA ILE A 39 5.28 -11.07 -6.76
C ILE A 39 6.60 -11.84 -6.73
N ASN A 40 7.43 -11.70 -7.78
CA ASN A 40 8.74 -12.35 -7.86
C ASN A 40 9.70 -11.90 -6.76
N ARG A 41 9.52 -10.69 -6.23
CA ARG A 41 10.29 -10.15 -5.09
C ARG A 41 9.69 -10.51 -3.73
N CYS A 42 8.66 -11.36 -3.70
CA CYS A 42 7.93 -11.77 -2.50
C CYS A 42 7.34 -10.58 -1.72
N MET A 43 7.00 -9.48 -2.41
CA MET A 43 6.39 -8.30 -1.79
C MET A 43 4.85 -8.42 -1.75
N ILE A 44 4.29 -9.07 -2.78
CA ILE A 44 2.86 -9.33 -2.92
C ILE A 44 2.70 -10.81 -3.24
N GLU A 45 1.66 -11.44 -2.70
CA GLU A 45 1.30 -12.84 -2.96
C GLU A 45 0.06 -12.89 -3.85
N GLU A 46 0.09 -13.70 -4.91
CA GLU A 46 -1.11 -14.06 -5.65
C GLU A 46 -1.82 -15.21 -4.95
N THR A 47 -3.08 -14.98 -4.58
CA THR A 47 -3.93 -15.99 -3.94
C THR A 47 -4.54 -16.94 -4.97
N LYS A 48 -5.09 -18.06 -4.49
CA LYS A 48 -5.81 -19.04 -5.31
C LYS A 48 -7.01 -18.46 -6.06
N HIS A 49 -7.56 -17.33 -5.61
CA HIS A 49 -8.70 -16.66 -6.22
C HIS A 49 -8.28 -15.56 -7.21
N LYS A 50 -6.97 -15.45 -7.53
CA LYS A 50 -6.37 -14.37 -8.33
C LYS A 50 -6.48 -12.98 -7.70
N ASP A 51 -6.76 -12.93 -6.40
CA ASP A 51 -6.61 -11.72 -5.61
C ASP A 51 -5.16 -11.59 -5.14
N LEU A 52 -4.71 -10.35 -4.95
CA LEU A 52 -3.38 -10.00 -4.49
C LEU A 52 -3.42 -9.70 -2.99
N LYS A 53 -2.48 -10.25 -2.24
CA LYS A 53 -2.29 -9.97 -0.81
C LYS A 53 -0.92 -9.35 -0.57
N LEU A 54 -0.87 -8.34 0.28
CA LEU A 54 0.41 -7.81 0.74
C LEU A 54 1.05 -8.80 1.72
N HIS A 55 2.35 -9.09 1.56
CA HIS A 55 3.06 -9.88 2.56
C HIS A 55 3.20 -9.10 3.88
N ASP A 56 3.09 -9.79 5.02
CA ASP A 56 3.21 -9.19 6.36
C ASP A 56 4.53 -8.44 6.56
N ILE A 57 5.63 -8.90 5.94
CA ILE A 57 6.94 -8.21 5.96
C ILE A 57 6.85 -6.82 5.32
N PHE A 58 6.03 -6.66 4.28
CA PHE A 58 5.84 -5.36 3.63
C PHE A 58 4.89 -4.47 4.43
N HIS A 59 3.93 -5.06 5.15
CA HIS A 59 3.13 -4.32 6.13
C HIS A 59 4.02 -3.80 7.27
N GLU A 60 4.92 -4.63 7.80
CA GLU A 60 5.91 -4.21 8.80
C GLU A 60 6.89 -3.17 8.25
N LEU A 61 7.37 -3.32 7.00
CA LEU A 61 8.26 -2.35 6.37
C LEU A 61 7.56 -1.02 6.08
N ALA A 62 6.32 -1.04 5.59
CA ALA A 62 5.53 0.17 5.38
C ALA A 62 5.22 0.88 6.70
N LEU A 63 4.92 0.13 7.77
CA LEU A 63 4.79 0.66 9.12
C LEU A 63 6.12 1.22 9.65
N TYR A 64 7.25 0.58 9.35
CA TYR A 64 8.58 1.07 9.74
C TYR A 64 8.96 2.35 8.99
N ILE A 65 8.75 2.39 7.67
CA ILE A 65 9.04 3.55 6.82
C ILE A 65 8.09 4.71 7.16
N GLY A 66 6.78 4.44 7.31
CA GLY A 66 5.79 5.44 7.71
C GLY A 66 5.86 5.86 9.18
N GLY A 67 6.35 4.98 10.07
CA GLY A 67 6.53 5.25 11.50
C GLY A 67 7.84 5.95 11.84
N LYS A 68 8.83 5.96 10.92
CA LYS A 68 10.10 6.69 11.11
C LYS A 68 9.95 8.22 10.96
N GLU A 69 8.77 8.70 10.58
CA GLU A 69 8.42 10.13 10.68
C GLU A 69 7.97 10.55 12.10
N TYR A 70 7.84 9.63 13.06
CA TYR A 70 7.43 9.94 14.45
C TYR A 70 8.35 9.35 15.52
N SER A 71 9.67 9.42 15.33
CA SER A 71 10.59 9.28 16.47
C SER A 71 11.75 10.28 16.35
N HIS A 72 11.56 11.42 17.02
CA HIS A 72 12.48 12.54 17.25
C HIS A 72 12.43 13.71 16.25
N ALA A 73 11.28 14.38 16.19
CA ALA A 73 11.24 15.83 16.05
C ALA A 73 10.16 16.41 16.99
N PRO A 74 10.48 17.36 17.88
CA PRO A 74 9.50 17.95 18.77
C PRO A 74 8.49 18.78 17.97
N THR A 75 7.20 18.46 18.15
CA THR A 75 5.99 19.26 17.87
C THR A 75 6.22 20.55 17.07
N THR A 76 6.14 20.47 15.74
CA THR A 76 5.77 21.61 14.90
C THR A 76 4.77 21.17 13.83
N GLU A 77 3.50 21.20 14.23
CA GLU A 77 2.36 21.75 13.48
C GLU A 77 2.19 21.45 11.98
N HIS A 78 2.45 20.25 11.45
CA HIS A 78 1.94 19.89 10.12
C HIS A 78 1.58 18.40 10.01
N THR A 79 0.50 17.99 10.68
CA THR A 79 -0.05 16.63 10.53
C THR A 79 -1.28 16.67 9.63
N CYS A 80 -1.11 16.32 8.35
CA CYS A 80 -2.21 16.12 7.43
C CYS A 80 -2.84 14.73 7.67
N HIS A 81 -3.99 14.76 8.34
CA HIS A 81 -4.95 13.67 8.59
C HIS A 81 -4.64 12.68 9.73
N LEU A 82 -5.36 12.90 10.83
CA LEU A 82 -5.52 12.01 11.98
C LEU A 82 -6.76 11.13 11.75
N SER A 83 -6.58 9.80 11.60
CA SER A 83 -7.70 8.87 11.69
C SER A 83 -8.02 8.63 13.16
N LEU A 84 -9.19 9.10 13.57
CA LEU A 84 -9.76 8.98 14.91
C LEU A 84 -10.07 7.50 15.19
N HIS A 85 -9.21 6.78 15.93
CA HIS A 85 -9.58 5.49 16.51
C HIS A 85 -10.40 5.78 17.76
N GLY A 86 -11.70 5.45 17.71
CA GLY A 86 -12.65 5.71 18.79
C GLY A 86 -12.21 5.10 20.10
N ILE A 87 -12.06 5.96 21.10
CA ILE A 87 -12.20 5.61 22.51
C ILE A 87 -13.70 5.37 22.73
N ASP A 88 -14.06 4.25 23.33
CA ASP A 88 -15.02 4.29 24.43
C ASP A 88 -14.70 3.17 25.41
N ASP A 89 -14.50 3.63 26.64
CA ASP A 89 -14.15 2.92 27.85
C ASP A 89 -15.26 1.96 28.32
N ALA A 90 -14.87 0.91 29.04
CA ALA A 90 -15.72 0.32 30.07
C ALA A 90 -14.84 -0.12 31.25
N GLU A 91 -14.66 0.86 32.13
CA GLU A 91 -14.31 0.86 33.53
C GLU A 91 -14.50 -0.49 34.27
N ALA A 92 -13.42 -0.90 34.96
CA ALA A 92 -13.46 -1.91 35.99
C ALA A 92 -13.97 -1.30 37.29
N HIS A 93 -14.98 -1.93 37.91
CA HIS A 93 -15.17 -1.95 39.36
C HIS A 93 -15.96 -3.19 39.79
#